data_AF-A0A976DDJ3-F1
#
_entry.id   AF-A0A976DDJ3-F1
#
_cell.length_a   1.000
_cell.length_b   1.000
_cell.length_c   1.000
_cell.angle_alpha   90.00
_cell.angle_beta   90.00
_cell.angle_gamma   90.00
#
_symmetry.space_group_name_H-M   'P 1'
#
loop_
_entity.id
_entity.type
_entity.pdbx_description
1 polymer ?
#
loop_
_entity_poly.entity_id
_entity_poly.type
_entity_poly.pdbx_seq_one_letter_code
_entity_poly.pdbx_strand_id
1 'polypeptide(L)'
;MINDILLSSNKAKGKRPYFLENPEVERVMNITMAVAMETATLHERLDTIERLLAKKGILDRSEIEAFVPNNEEVIERQLWHARYVARVLRMVQQELEAMQQGPEQNLSMEEVANRLRNS
;
A
#
# COMPACT_ATOMS: atom_id res chain seq x y z
N MET A 1 -19.29 2.39 0.05
CA MET A 1 -17.91 2.00 0.43
C MET A 1 -17.18 3.29 0.74
N ILE A 2 -16.80 3.50 2.00
CA ILE A 2 -16.12 4.73 2.45
C ILE A 2 -14.75 4.75 1.75
N ASN A 3 -14.42 5.86 1.07
CA ASN A 3 -13.16 6.01 0.35
C ASN A 3 -12.13 6.60 1.33
N ASP A 4 -11.42 5.73 2.03
CA ASP A 4 -10.48 6.09 3.10
C ASP A 4 -9.33 7.00 2.62
N ILE A 5 -9.05 6.99 1.31
CA ILE A 5 -8.08 7.90 0.67
C ILE A 5 -8.54 9.36 0.81
N LEU A 6 -9.85 9.63 0.69
CA LEU A 6 -10.40 10.99 0.78
C LEU A 6 -10.47 11.50 2.23
N LEU A 7 -10.66 10.62 3.22
CA LEU A 7 -10.69 10.97 4.64
C LEU A 7 -9.30 11.25 5.22
N SER A 8 -8.24 10.73 4.60
CA SER A 8 -6.85 11.01 4.99
C SER A 8 -6.36 12.41 4.60
N SER A 9 -7.10 13.15 3.77
CA SER A 9 -6.72 14.48 3.28
C SER A 9 -7.08 15.61 4.26
N ASN A 10 -6.63 15.50 5.51
CA ASN A 10 -6.37 16.70 6.31
C ASN A 10 -4.93 17.15 6.01
N LYS A 11 -4.74 17.85 4.88
CA LYS A 11 -3.46 18.55 4.61
C LYS A 11 -3.22 19.53 5.75
N ALA A 12 -2.35 19.16 6.69
CA ALA A 12 -1.76 20.13 7.61
C ALA A 12 -1.10 21.22 6.76
N LYS A 13 -1.46 22.48 7.00
CA LYS A 13 -0.90 23.63 6.30
C LYS A 13 0.58 23.78 6.71
N GLY A 14 1.49 23.20 5.92
CA GLY A 14 2.95 23.32 6.08
C GLY A 14 3.69 22.34 5.17
N LYS A 15 4.87 22.73 4.66
CA LYS A 15 5.78 21.76 4.01
C LYS A 15 6.14 20.70 5.06
N ARG A 16 5.93 19.42 4.73
CA ARG A 16 6.31 18.30 5.60
C ARG A 16 7.81 18.45 5.89
N PRO A 17 8.25 18.63 7.15
CA PRO A 17 9.67 18.75 7.44
C PRO A 17 10.33 17.41 7.11
N TYR A 18 11.40 17.48 6.33
CA TYR A 18 12.31 16.36 6.07
C TYR A 18 13.55 16.57 6.94
N PHE A 19 14.00 15.51 7.59
CA PHE A 19 15.14 15.47 8.50
C PHE A 19 16.40 14.87 7.85
N LEU A 20 16.25 14.07 6.78
CA LEU A 20 17.38 13.51 6.04
C LEU A 20 17.81 14.45 4.89
N GLU A 21 19.09 14.37 4.52
CA GLU A 21 19.68 15.16 3.43
C GLU A 21 18.97 14.92 2.09
N ASN A 22 18.52 13.70 1.84
CA ASN A 22 17.75 13.33 0.66
C ASN A 22 16.29 13.04 1.02
N PRO A 23 15.33 13.92 0.65
CA PRO A 23 13.90 13.72 0.90
C PRO A 23 13.32 12.43 0.31
N GLU A 24 13.91 11.87 -0.75
CA GLU A 24 13.49 10.57 -1.31
C GLU A 24 13.82 9.41 -0.36
N VAL A 25 14.98 9.44 0.28
CA VAL A 25 15.38 8.39 1.24
C VAL A 25 14.44 8.40 2.44
N GLU A 26 14.09 9.59 2.92
CA GLU A 26 13.15 9.72 4.03
C GLU A 26 11.73 9.29 3.66
N ARG A 27 11.30 9.56 2.42
CA ARG A 27 10.02 9.03 1.90
C ARG A 27 10.00 7.51 1.92
N VAL A 28 11.03 6.86 1.38
CA VAL A 28 11.14 5.40 1.38
C VAL A 28 11.14 4.87 2.82
N MET A 29 11.96 5.44 3.71
CA MET A 29 12.01 5.05 5.11
C MET A 29 10.65 5.15 5.81
N ASN A 30 9.92 6.25 5.60
CA ASN A 30 8.59 6.44 6.17
C ASN A 30 7.58 5.41 5.64
N ILE A 31 7.61 5.10 4.34
CA ILE A 31 6.78 4.05 3.74
C ILE A 31 7.13 2.69 4.33
N THR A 32 8.42 2.36 4.41
CA THR A 32 8.89 1.09 4.99
C THR A 32 8.45 0.94 6.44
N MET A 33 8.56 2.00 7.24
CA MET A 33 8.14 1.97 8.65
C MET A 33 6.63 1.78 8.80
N ALA A 34 5.83 2.45 7.97
CA ALA A 34 4.38 2.27 7.96
C ALA A 34 4.00 0.81 7.61
N VAL A 35 4.59 0.25 6.55
CA VAL A 35 4.35 -1.15 6.15
C VAL A 35 4.84 -2.12 7.23
N ALA A 36 5.98 -1.86 7.87
CA ALA A 36 6.51 -2.72 8.93
C ALA A 36 5.56 -2.76 10.14
N MET A 37 5.01 -1.61 10.55
CA MET A 37 4.06 -1.53 11.65
C MET A 37 2.74 -2.24 11.34
N GLU A 38 2.22 -2.08 10.11
CA GLU A 38 1.05 -2.83 9.67
C GLU A 38 1.33 -4.35 9.61
N THR A 39 2.50 -4.75 9.14
CA THR A 39 2.93 -6.17 9.08
C THR A 39 3.02 -6.78 10.48
N ALA A 40 3.58 -6.05 11.45
CA ALA A 40 3.63 -6.48 12.84
C ALA A 40 2.21 -6.70 13.41
N THR A 41 1.31 -5.75 13.15
CA THR A 41 -0.11 -5.86 13.58
C THR A 41 -0.81 -7.06 12.94
N LEU A 42 -0.52 -7.35 11.66
CA LEU A 42 -1.06 -8.53 10.97
C LEU A 42 -0.55 -9.84 11.60
N HIS A 43 0.74 -9.93 11.93
CA HIS A 43 1.31 -11.09 12.64
C HIS A 43 0.67 -11.30 14.02
N GLU A 44 0.47 -10.23 14.79
CA GLU A 44 -0.19 -10.30 16.10
C GLU A 44 -1.65 -10.76 15.99
N ARG A 45 -2.37 -10.27 14.98
CA ARG A 45 -3.75 -10.70 14.70
C ARG A 45 -3.80 -12.17 14.26
N LEU A 46 -2.87 -12.63 13.42
CA LEU A 46 -2.78 -14.03 13.02
C LEU A 46 -2.49 -14.93 14.23
N ASP A 47 -1.49 -14.61 15.05
CA ASP A 47 -1.19 -15.37 16.28
C ASP A 47 -2.42 -15.44 17.20
N THR A 48 -3.15 -14.33 17.36
CA THR A 48 -4.38 -14.29 18.15
C THR A 48 -5.45 -15.24 17.59
N ILE A 49 -5.69 -15.23 16.27
CA ILE A 49 -6.65 -16.13 15.61
C ILE A 49 -6.24 -17.58 15.84
N GLU A 50 -4.97 -17.93 15.64
CA GLU A 50 -4.45 -19.27 15.85
C GLU A 50 -4.64 -19.75 17.29
N ARG A 51 -4.34 -18.91 18.29
CA ARG A 51 -4.56 -19.25 19.71
C ARG A 51 -6.03 -19.47 20.03
N LEU A 52 -6.91 -18.63 19.47
CA LEU A 52 -8.35 -18.75 19.69
C LEU A 52 -8.92 -20.01 19.05
N LEU A 53 -8.46 -20.39 17.85
CA LEU A 53 -8.88 -21.62 17.19
C LEU A 53 -8.36 -22.87 17.92
N ALA A 54 -7.10 -22.86 18.35
CA ALA A 54 -6.52 -23.95 19.14
C ALA A 54 -7.23 -24.11 20.50
N LYS A 55 -7.50 -23.00 21.20
CA LYS A 55 -8.26 -23.02 22.48
C LYS A 55 -9.67 -23.59 22.32
N LYS A 56 -10.28 -23.41 21.14
CA LYS A 56 -11.59 -23.97 20.80
C LYS A 56 -11.53 -25.42 20.30
N GLY A 57 -10.33 -25.99 20.14
CA GLY A 57 -10.12 -27.33 19.59
C GLY A 57 -10.50 -27.46 18.11
N ILE A 58 -10.47 -26.36 17.36
CA ILE A 58 -10.88 -26.33 15.94
C ILE A 58 -9.69 -26.66 15.02
N LEU A 59 -8.50 -26.19 15.37
CA LEU A 59 -7.29 -26.28 14.56
C LEU A 59 -6.07 -26.32 15.49
N ASP A 60 -5.18 -27.29 15.29
CA ASP A 60 -3.84 -27.28 15.88
C ASP A 60 -2.89 -26.43 15.04
N ARG A 61 -1.95 -25.74 15.71
CA ARG A 61 -0.97 -24.89 15.02
C ARG A 61 -0.09 -25.65 14.04
N SER A 62 0.22 -26.92 14.33
CA SER A 62 1.00 -27.77 13.41
C SER A 62 0.28 -28.03 12.09
N GLU A 63 -1.05 -27.96 12.05
CA GLU A 63 -1.82 -28.12 10.81
C GLU A 63 -1.60 -26.94 9.85
N ILE A 64 -1.31 -25.74 10.37
CA ILE A 64 -0.97 -24.56 9.56
C ILE A 64 0.41 -24.75 8.91
N GLU A 65 1.41 -25.19 9.68
CA GLU A 65 2.76 -25.43 9.19
C GLU A 65 2.82 -26.59 8.17
N ALA A 66 1.94 -27.58 8.35
CA ALA A 66 1.80 -28.72 7.44
C ALA A 66 0.87 -28.45 6.24
N PHE A 67 0.22 -27.28 6.17
CA PHE A 67 -0.78 -27.01 5.16
C PHE A 67 -0.17 -26.95 3.76
N VAL A 68 -0.59 -27.88 2.89
CA VAL A 68 -0.23 -27.89 1.47
C VAL A 68 -1.45 -27.42 0.67
N PRO A 69 -1.41 -26.21 0.08
CA PRO A 69 -2.52 -25.74 -0.74
C PRO A 69 -2.70 -26.62 -1.97
N ASN A 70 -3.94 -26.87 -2.35
CA ASN A 70 -4.28 -27.49 -3.61
C ASN A 70 -4.07 -26.50 -4.79
N ASN A 71 -4.20 -26.99 -6.03
CA ASN A 71 -3.95 -26.18 -7.22
C ASN A 71 -4.82 -24.91 -7.30
N GLU A 72 -6.09 -24.99 -6.89
CA GLU A 72 -7.01 -23.86 -6.91
C GLU A 72 -6.61 -22.82 -5.86
N GLU A 73 -6.32 -23.25 -4.63
CA GLU A 73 -5.86 -22.37 -3.54
C GLU A 73 -4.52 -21.69 -3.87
N VAL A 74 -3.60 -22.38 -4.57
CA VAL A 74 -2.36 -21.79 -5.07
C VAL A 74 -2.65 -20.67 -6.07
N ILE A 75 -3.54 -20.91 -7.04
CA ILE A 75 -3.92 -19.91 -8.05
C ILE A 75 -4.54 -18.69 -7.38
N GLU A 76 -5.46 -18.89 -6.43
CA GLU A 76 -6.09 -17.81 -5.67
C GLU A 76 -5.05 -16.97 -4.90
N ARG A 77 -4.11 -17.64 -4.22
CA ARG A 77 -3.01 -16.97 -3.50
C ARG A 77 -2.13 -16.16 -4.46
N GLN A 78 -1.78 -16.72 -5.61
CA GLN A 78 -0.96 -16.03 -6.61
C GLN A 78 -1.68 -14.81 -7.19
N LEU A 79 -2.96 -14.94 -7.54
CA LEU A 79 -3.77 -13.83 -8.03
C LEU A 79 -3.90 -12.73 -6.97
N TRP A 80 -4.16 -13.10 -5.72
CA TRP A 80 -4.22 -12.14 -4.62
C TRP A 80 -2.88 -11.43 -4.43
N HIS A 81 -1.78 -12.18 -4.44
CA HIS A 81 -0.42 -11.64 -4.27
C HIS A 81 -0.07 -10.67 -5.41
N ALA A 82 -0.32 -11.05 -6.66
CA ALA A 82 -0.10 -10.19 -7.82
C ALA A 82 -0.89 -8.87 -7.72
N ARG A 83 -2.17 -8.93 -7.32
CA ARG A 83 -2.99 -7.74 -7.11
C ARG A 83 -2.46 -6.87 -5.96
N TYR A 84 -1.97 -7.48 -4.89
CA TYR A 84 -1.38 -6.75 -3.77
C TYR A 84 -0.10 -6.01 -4.19
N VAL A 85 0.82 -6.71 -4.84
CA VAL A 85 2.06 -6.12 -5.37
C VAL A 85 1.76 -4.99 -6.37
N ALA A 86 0.78 -5.18 -7.26
CA ALA A 86 0.38 -4.13 -8.20
C ALA A 86 -0.15 -2.86 -7.50
N ARG A 87 -0.87 -2.98 -6.37
CA ARG A 87 -1.31 -1.82 -5.59
C ARG A 87 -0.14 -1.09 -4.92
N VAL A 88 0.83 -1.84 -4.39
CA VAL A 88 2.04 -1.27 -3.77
C VAL A 88 2.89 -0.54 -4.81
N LEU A 89 3.08 -1.14 -5.99
CA LEU A 89 3.93 -0.59 -7.04
C LEU A 89 3.27 0.47 -7.94
N ARG A 90 1.98 0.79 -7.71
CA ARG A 90 1.23 1.73 -8.55
C ARG A 90 1.90 3.11 -8.64
N MET A 91 2.50 3.58 -7.54
CA MET A 91 3.19 4.88 -7.51
C MET A 91 4.40 4.91 -8.44
N VAL A 92 5.21 3.85 -8.45
CA VAL A 92 6.36 3.71 -9.34
C VAL A 92 5.92 3.66 -10.81
N GLN A 93 4.80 2.97 -11.08
CA GLN A 93 4.23 2.91 -12.43
C GLN A 93 3.79 4.30 -12.92
N GLN A 94 3.14 5.09 -12.06
CA GLN A 94 2.71 6.46 -12.39
C GLN A 94 3.89 7.40 -12.64
N GLU A 95 4.97 7.28 -11.87
CA GLU A 95 6.20 8.04 -12.10
C GLU A 95 6.84 7.68 -13.44
N LEU A 96 6.91 6.39 -13.80
CA LEU A 96 7.41 5.93 -15.09
C LEU A 96 6.55 6.44 -16.26
N GLU A 97 5.23 6.38 -16.14
CA GLU A 97 4.29 6.91 -17.14
C GLU A 97 4.47 8.43 -17.32
N ALA A 98 4.63 9.19 -16.22
CA ALA A 98 4.87 10.63 -16.25
C ALA A 98 6.22 11.01 -16.90
N MET A 99 7.25 10.17 -16.74
CA MET A 99 8.54 10.35 -17.43
C MET A 99 8.44 10.06 -18.94
N GLN A 100 7.59 9.10 -19.33
CA GLN A 100 7.40 8.72 -20.73
C GLN A 100 6.48 9.67 -21.51
N GLN A 101 5.52 10.33 -20.86
CA GLN A 101 4.54 11.20 -21.52
C GLN A 101 5.05 12.61 -21.88
N GLY A 102 6.29 12.96 -21.53
CA GLY A 102 6.84 14.28 -21.81
C GLY A 102 6.16 15.42 -21.02
N PRO A 103 6.79 16.61 -20.93
CA PRO A 103 6.38 17.68 -20.00
C PRO A 103 4.99 18.30 -20.27
N GLU A 104 4.31 17.99 -21.37
CA GLU A 104 3.04 18.63 -21.73
C GLU A 104 1.81 18.11 -20.94
N GLN A 105 1.89 16.93 -20.32
CA GLN A 105 0.74 16.32 -19.61
C GLN A 105 0.86 16.36 -18.08
N ASN A 106 1.99 16.82 -17.53
CA ASN A 106 2.18 17.07 -16.10
C ASN A 106 1.75 18.49 -15.70
N LEU A 107 0.60 18.96 -16.20
CA LEU A 107 0.07 20.26 -15.80
C LEU A 107 -0.61 20.12 -14.44
N SER A 108 -0.22 20.99 -13.50
CA SER A 108 -0.93 21.11 -12.24
C SER A 108 -2.38 21.55 -12.48
N MET A 109 -3.29 21.21 -11.56
CA MET A 109 -4.70 21.64 -11.64
C MET A 109 -4.85 23.16 -11.73
N GLU A 110 -3.87 23.92 -11.20
CA GLU A 110 -3.80 25.38 -11.30
C GLU A 110 -3.52 25.85 -12.75
N GLU A 111 -2.64 25.15 -13.47
CA GLU A 111 -2.30 25.46 -14.87
C GLU A 111 -3.44 25.07 -15.83
N VAL A 112 -4.12 23.96 -15.56
CA VAL A 112 -5.32 23.55 -16.31
C VAL A 112 -6.45 24.58 -16.11
N ALA A 113 -6.68 25.03 -14.87
CA ALA A 113 -7.68 26.05 -14.57
C ALA A 113 -7.37 27.41 -15.22
N ASN A 114 -6.10 27.83 -15.26
CA ASN A 114 -5.70 29.08 -15.92
C ASN A 114 -5.86 29.02 -17.45
N ARG A 115 -5.65 27.86 -18.09
CA ARG A 115 -5.87 27.70 -19.54
C ARG A 115 -7.35 27.76 -19.91
N LEU A 116 -8.22 27.15 -19.10
CA LEU A 116 -9.67 27.18 -19.30
C LEU A 116 -10.27 28.58 -19.05
N ARG A 117 -9.64 29.41 -18.20
CA ARG A 117 -10.08 30.80 -17.97
C ARG A 117 -9.71 31.75 -19.11
N ASN A 118 -8.67 31.42 -19.88
CA ASN A 118 -8.14 32.25 -20.97
C ASN A 118 -8.50 31.72 -22.36
N SER A 119 -9.40 30.73 -22.46
CA SER A 119 -10.01 30.22 -23.69
C SER A 119 -11.45 30.72 -23.79
#